data_AF-A0A941DRE3-F1
#
_entry.id   AF-A0A941DRE3-F1
#
_cell.length_a   1.000
_cell.length_b   1.000
_cell.length_c   1.000
_cell.angle_alpha   90.00
_cell.angle_beta   90.00
_cell.angle_gamma   90.00
#
_symmetry.space_group_name_H-M   'P 1'
#
loop_
_entity.id
_entity.type
_entity.pdbx_description
1 polymer ?
#
loop_
_entity_poly.entity_id
_entity_poly.type
_entity_poly.pdbx_seq_one_letter_code
_entity_poly.pdbx_strand_id
1 'polypeptide(L)'
;LGADKVRAIMMPSPYTADISLTDSRDMVQRLGVRYDELSISPCFDAFRATLQHEFQGLKEDTTEENIQARIRGTLLMAMSNKYGSIVLTTGNKSEMAVGYCTLYGDMAGGFAVIKDIAKTLVYRLCAYRNQISEVIP
;
A
#
# COMPACT_ATOMS: atom_id res chain seq x y z
N LEU A 1 -0.66 -19.36 -2.29
CA LEU A 1 -1.10 -19.16 -3.69
C LEU A 1 -0.04 -19.64 -4.70
N GLY A 2 1.25 -19.57 -4.36
CA GLY A 2 2.35 -19.78 -5.32
C GLY A 2 2.84 -18.41 -5.80
N ALA A 3 4.15 -18.24 -5.98
CA ALA A 3 4.75 -16.96 -6.36
C ALA A 3 4.32 -16.50 -7.75
N ASP A 4 4.03 -17.45 -8.64
CA ASP A 4 3.48 -17.28 -9.98
C ASP A 4 2.06 -16.67 -10.00
N LYS A 5 1.34 -16.73 -8.87
CA LYS A 5 -0.04 -16.20 -8.74
C LYS A 5 -0.10 -14.94 -7.87
N VAL A 6 1.04 -14.40 -7.46
CA VAL A 6 1.13 -13.19 -6.63
C VAL A 6 1.94 -12.14 -7.36
N ARG A 7 1.41 -10.91 -7.33
CA ARG A 7 2.07 -9.72 -7.88
C ARG A 7 2.13 -8.67 -6.79
N ALA A 8 3.32 -8.13 -6.55
CA ALA A 8 3.55 -6.98 -5.69
C ALA A 8 3.67 -5.73 -6.56
N ILE A 9 3.06 -4.62 -6.13
CA ILE A 9 3.15 -3.33 -6.81
C ILE A 9 3.56 -2.29 -5.78
N MET A 10 4.74 -1.69 -5.97
CA MET A 10 5.20 -0.56 -5.18
C MET A 10 4.77 0.74 -5.85
N MET A 11 4.25 1.68 -5.07
CA MET A 11 3.63 2.90 -5.59
C MET A 11 4.25 4.14 -4.92
N PRO A 12 5.49 4.51 -5.30
CA PRO A 12 6.21 5.58 -4.66
C PRO A 12 5.59 6.94 -4.97
N SER A 13 5.65 7.82 -3.98
CA SER A 13 5.37 9.25 -4.09
C SER A 13 6.66 10.04 -3.82
N PRO A 14 6.68 11.37 -3.99
CA PRO A 14 7.86 12.19 -3.69
C PRO A 14 8.36 12.08 -2.25
N TYR A 15 7.50 11.62 -1.32
CA TYR A 15 7.80 11.44 0.10
C TYR A 15 8.25 10.01 0.45
N THR A 16 8.35 9.11 -0.53
CA THR A 16 8.75 7.72 -0.29
C THR A 16 10.24 7.65 0.00
N ALA A 17 10.61 7.15 1.18
CA ALA A 17 12.01 6.95 1.55
C ALA A 17 12.69 5.85 0.74
N ASP A 18 13.98 6.01 0.43
CA ASP A 18 14.78 5.02 -0.32
C ASP A 18 14.82 3.65 0.35
N ILE A 19 14.79 3.62 1.69
CA ILE A 19 14.76 2.37 2.46
C ILE A 19 13.49 1.57 2.15
N SER A 20 12.34 2.22 1.97
CA SER A 20 11.08 1.55 1.65
C SER A 20 11.15 0.84 0.28
N LEU A 21 11.86 1.43 -0.68
CA LEU A 21 12.08 0.83 -2.00
C LEU A 21 13.08 -0.33 -1.92
N THR A 22 14.15 -0.15 -1.16
CA THR A 22 15.17 -1.18 -0.95
C THR A 22 14.56 -2.42 -0.28
N ASP A 23 13.84 -2.25 0.82
CA ASP A 23 13.24 -3.34 1.57
C ASP A 23 12.14 -4.05 0.77
N SER A 24 11.32 -3.30 0.01
CA SER A 24 10.29 -3.92 -0.83
C SER A 24 10.90 -4.76 -1.95
N ARG A 25 11.99 -4.27 -2.58
CA ARG A 25 12.71 -5.00 -3.63
C ARG A 25 13.40 -6.25 -3.10
N ASP A 26 14.01 -6.16 -1.92
CA ASP A 26 14.64 -7.31 -1.28
C ASP A 26 13.60 -8.40 -0.96
N MET A 27 12.51 -8.04 -0.29
CA MET A 27 11.46 -8.99 0.08
C MET A 27 10.85 -9.70 -1.14
N VAL A 28 10.55 -8.98 -2.23
CA VAL A 28 9.96 -9.61 -3.43
C VAL A 28 10.97 -10.48 -4.17
N GLN A 29 12.25 -10.12 -4.16
CA GLN A 29 13.33 -10.95 -4.70
C GLN A 29 13.46 -12.26 -3.92
N ARG A 30 13.46 -12.20 -2.58
CA ARG A 30 13.48 -13.40 -1.71
C ARG A 30 12.25 -14.28 -1.92
N LEU A 31 11.09 -13.69 -2.21
CA LEU A 31 9.83 -14.43 -2.44
C LEU A 31 9.64 -14.92 -3.89
N GLY A 32 10.41 -14.39 -4.85
CA GLY A 32 10.27 -14.72 -6.27
C GLY A 32 8.94 -14.29 -6.90
N VAL A 33 8.30 -13.25 -6.36
CA VAL A 33 7.01 -12.74 -6.88
C VAL A 33 7.23 -11.70 -7.96
N ARG A 34 6.29 -11.60 -8.90
CA ARG A 34 6.33 -10.50 -9.89
C ARG A 34 6.25 -9.16 -9.15
N TYR A 35 7.13 -8.23 -9.52
CA TYR A 35 7.21 -6.90 -8.94
C TYR A 35 7.14 -5.82 -10.02
N ASP A 36 6.35 -4.78 -9.78
CA ASP A 36 6.27 -3.61 -10.64
C ASP A 36 6.27 -2.34 -9.78
N GLU A 37 6.82 -1.24 -10.30
CA GLU A 37 6.79 0.07 -9.64
C GLU A 37 5.96 1.05 -10.47
N LEU A 38 4.97 1.67 -9.84
CA LEU A 38 4.08 2.65 -10.47
C LEU A 38 4.11 3.94 -9.64
N SER A 39 4.93 4.91 -10.06
CA SER A 39 4.97 6.22 -9.38
C SER A 39 3.61 6.90 -9.41
N ILE A 40 3.18 7.41 -8.25
CA ILE A 40 1.92 8.15 -8.12
C ILE A 40 2.08 9.66 -8.29
N SER A 41 3.31 10.17 -8.40
CA SER A 41 3.58 11.61 -8.47
C SER A 41 2.76 12.30 -9.58
N PRO A 42 2.70 11.78 -10.82
CA PRO A 42 1.91 12.44 -11.87
C PRO A 42 0.42 12.54 -11.55
N CYS A 43 -0.15 11.49 -10.94
CA CYS A 43 -1.53 11.51 -10.50
C CYS A 43 -1.73 12.50 -9.35
N PHE A 44 -0.82 12.51 -8.38
CA PHE A 44 -0.89 13.38 -7.22
C PHE A 44 -0.80 14.85 -7.63
N ASP A 45 0.11 15.20 -8.54
CA ASP A 45 0.24 16.55 -9.08
C ASP A 45 -1.02 16.99 -9.82
N ALA A 46 -1.65 16.09 -10.58
CA ALA A 46 -2.93 16.37 -11.25
C ALA A 46 -4.06 16.64 -10.24
N PHE A 47 -4.14 15.88 -9.14
CA PHE A 47 -5.13 16.14 -8.08
C PHE A 47 -4.88 17.49 -7.40
N ARG A 48 -3.61 17.81 -7.07
CA ARG A 48 -3.25 19.10 -6.46
C ARG A 48 -3.60 20.27 -7.38
N ALA A 49 -3.27 20.17 -8.67
CA ALA A 49 -3.62 21.19 -9.65
C ALA A 49 -5.15 21.37 -9.76
N THR A 50 -5.91 20.27 -9.75
CA THR A 50 -7.38 20.31 -9.83
C THR A 50 -8.00 20.99 -8.61
N LEU A 51 -7.44 20.76 -7.41
CA LEU A 51 -7.97 21.28 -6.14
C LEU A 51 -7.36 22.62 -5.72
N GLN A 52 -6.41 23.15 -6.50
CA GLN A 52 -5.59 24.29 -6.11
C GLN A 52 -6.40 25.54 -5.72
N HIS A 53 -7.46 25.84 -6.48
CA HIS A 53 -8.31 27.00 -6.22
C HIS A 53 -9.10 26.83 -4.91
N GLU A 54 -9.70 25.66 -4.70
CA GLU A 54 -10.50 25.37 -3.51
C GLU A 54 -9.65 25.34 -2.23
N PHE A 55 -8.37 24.95 -2.33
CA PHE A 55 -7.45 24.85 -1.20
C PHE A 55 -6.58 26.10 -1.01
N GLN A 56 -6.86 27.19 -1.73
CA GLN A 56 -6.03 28.38 -1.69
C GLN A 56 -5.94 28.98 -0.26
N GLY A 57 -4.71 29.15 0.22
CA GLY A 57 -4.43 29.72 1.55
C GLY A 57 -4.58 28.73 2.71
N LEU A 58 -4.96 27.48 2.44
CA LEU A 58 -4.96 26.41 3.42
C LEU A 58 -3.57 25.76 3.49
N LYS A 59 -3.23 25.21 4.66
CA LYS A 59 -2.00 24.42 4.83
C LYS A 59 -2.30 22.97 4.46
N GLU A 60 -1.31 22.27 3.91
CA GLU A 60 -1.41 20.83 3.72
C GLU A 60 -1.64 20.13 5.06
N ASP A 61 -2.52 19.15 5.05
CA ASP A 61 -2.85 18.32 6.21
C ASP A 61 -3.08 16.86 5.78
N THR A 62 -3.79 16.08 6.60
CA THR A 62 -4.13 14.70 6.31
C THR A 62 -4.88 14.52 4.97
N THR A 63 -5.43 15.58 4.40
CA THR A 63 -6.14 15.58 3.11
C THR A 63 -5.22 15.17 1.97
N GLU A 64 -4.03 15.78 1.85
CA GLU A 64 -3.05 15.47 0.81
C GLU A 64 -2.48 14.05 0.96
N GLU A 65 -2.27 13.60 2.20
CA GLU A 65 -1.87 12.22 2.51
C GLU A 65 -2.95 11.22 2.07
N ASN A 66 -4.22 11.52 2.38
CA ASN A 66 -5.37 10.71 1.99
C ASN A 66 -5.55 10.64 0.46
N ILE A 67 -5.26 11.71 -0.28
CA ILE A 67 -5.28 11.70 -1.75
C ILE A 67 -4.27 10.67 -2.29
N GLN A 68 -3.04 10.65 -1.75
CA GLN A 68 -2.04 9.67 -2.16
C GLN A 68 -2.51 8.24 -1.92
N ALA A 69 -3.13 7.95 -0.77
CA ALA A 69 -3.70 6.64 -0.48
C ALA A 69 -4.80 6.25 -1.48
N ARG A 70 -5.71 7.18 -1.82
CA ARG A 70 -6.80 6.94 -2.79
C ARG A 70 -6.31 6.72 -4.21
N ILE A 71 -5.25 7.40 -4.63
CA ILE A 71 -4.61 7.16 -5.93
C ILE A 71 -4.09 5.72 -5.98
N ARG A 72 -3.38 5.27 -4.94
CA ARG A 72 -2.88 3.89 -4.84
C ARG A 72 -4.01 2.86 -4.91
N GLY A 73 -5.08 3.07 -4.13
CA GLY A 73 -6.26 2.22 -4.16
C GLY A 73 -6.88 2.14 -5.56
N THR A 74 -7.02 3.29 -6.23
CA THR A 74 -7.55 3.35 -7.60
C THR A 74 -6.69 2.59 -8.60
N LEU A 75 -5.35 2.73 -8.53
CA LEU A 75 -4.43 2.00 -9.40
C LEU A 75 -4.53 0.48 -9.18
N LEU A 76 -4.55 0.02 -7.93
CA LEU A 76 -4.70 -1.41 -7.62
C LEU A 76 -6.04 -1.96 -8.10
N MET A 77 -7.13 -1.22 -7.92
CA MET A 77 -8.45 -1.61 -8.42
C MET A 77 -8.52 -1.62 -9.95
N ALA A 78 -7.84 -0.69 -10.63
CA ALA A 78 -7.74 -0.71 -12.09
C ALA A 78 -6.99 -1.96 -12.58
N MET A 79 -5.90 -2.33 -11.90
CA MET A 79 -5.15 -3.56 -12.19
C MET A 79 -6.00 -4.82 -11.94
N SER A 80 -6.73 -4.85 -10.82
CA SER A 80 -7.70 -5.91 -10.51
C SER A 80 -8.77 -6.04 -11.59
N ASN A 81 -9.37 -4.93 -12.02
CA ASN A 81 -10.41 -4.94 -13.05
C ASN A 81 -9.88 -5.43 -14.39
N LYS A 82 -8.63 -5.09 -14.75
CA LYS A 82 -8.03 -5.46 -16.03
C LYS A 82 -7.57 -6.91 -16.08
N TYR A 83 -7.04 -7.44 -14.97
CA TYR A 83 -6.39 -8.76 -14.93
C TYR A 83 -7.16 -9.81 -14.13
N GLY A 84 -8.24 -9.44 -13.42
CA GLY A 84 -9.10 -10.34 -12.66
C GLY A 84 -8.55 -10.80 -11.30
N SER A 85 -7.36 -10.37 -10.90
CA SER A 85 -6.77 -10.72 -9.60
C SER A 85 -7.41 -9.95 -8.45
N ILE A 86 -7.62 -10.60 -7.30
CA ILE A 86 -8.10 -9.93 -6.09
C ILE A 86 -7.01 -9.06 -5.45
N VAL A 87 -7.38 -7.85 -5.02
CA VAL A 87 -6.52 -6.98 -4.19
C VAL A 87 -6.64 -7.40 -2.72
N LEU A 88 -5.50 -7.68 -2.09
CA LEU A 88 -5.39 -7.94 -0.65
C LEU A 88 -5.05 -6.63 0.07
N THR A 89 -5.90 -6.19 0.98
CA THR A 89 -5.65 -5.00 1.81
C THR A 89 -4.84 -5.38 3.04
N THR A 90 -4.02 -4.42 3.50
CA THR A 90 -2.97 -4.65 4.50
C THR A 90 -3.23 -3.92 5.82
N GLY A 91 -4.42 -3.33 6.00
CA GLY A 91 -4.81 -2.71 7.27
C GLY A 91 -4.96 -3.75 8.39
N ASN A 92 -4.33 -3.50 9.53
CA ASN A 92 -4.35 -4.38 10.69
C ASN A 92 -5.37 -3.94 11.77
N LYS A 93 -5.64 -4.79 12.77
CA LYS A 93 -6.68 -4.55 13.78
C LYS A 93 -6.47 -3.26 14.58
N SER A 94 -5.22 -2.93 14.88
CA SER A 94 -4.89 -1.73 15.65
C SER A 94 -5.21 -0.45 14.86
N GLU A 95 -4.95 -0.45 13.55
CA GLU A 95 -5.29 0.66 12.65
C GLU A 95 -6.80 0.83 12.52
N MET A 96 -7.52 -0.27 12.30
CA MET A 96 -8.98 -0.28 12.20
C MET A 96 -9.66 0.20 13.48
N ALA A 97 -9.11 -0.15 14.65
CA ALA A 97 -9.72 0.18 15.94
C ALA A 97 -9.72 1.69 16.26
N VAL A 98 -8.73 2.43 15.74
CA VAL A 98 -8.59 3.88 15.99
C VAL A 98 -8.89 4.72 14.75
N GLY A 99 -9.28 4.10 13.64
CA GLY A 99 -9.55 4.79 12.37
C GLY A 99 -8.29 5.30 11.67
N TYR A 100 -7.12 4.70 11.94
CA TYR A 100 -5.86 5.04 11.26
C TYR A 100 -5.78 4.35 9.89
N CYS A 101 -6.75 4.66 9.03
CA CYS A 101 -6.89 4.11 7.69
C CYS A 101 -7.64 5.10 6.79
N THR A 102 -7.25 5.20 5.53
CA THR A 102 -7.92 6.03 4.55
C THR A 102 -9.01 5.23 3.83
N LEU A 103 -10.27 5.63 4.01
CA LEU A 103 -11.38 5.11 3.21
C LEU A 103 -11.09 5.30 1.71
N TYR A 104 -11.26 4.21 0.96
CA TYR A 104 -10.99 4.10 -0.47
C TYR A 104 -9.50 4.29 -0.85
N GLY A 105 -8.61 4.34 0.14
CA GLY A 105 -7.16 4.32 -0.02
C GLY A 105 -6.59 2.96 0.32
N ASP A 106 -5.92 2.84 1.47
CA ASP A 106 -5.37 1.57 1.96
C ASP A 106 -6.43 0.48 2.21
N MET A 107 -7.69 0.87 2.39
CA MET A 107 -8.84 -0.03 2.52
C MET A 107 -9.38 -0.54 1.16
N ALA A 108 -8.87 -0.06 0.02
CA ALA A 108 -9.36 -0.45 -1.30
C ALA A 108 -8.88 -1.86 -1.69
N GLY A 109 -9.75 -2.85 -1.54
CA GLY A 109 -9.53 -4.18 -2.07
C GLY A 109 -10.62 -5.18 -1.72
N GLY A 110 -10.45 -6.42 -2.17
CA GLY A 110 -11.47 -7.47 -2.06
C GLY A 110 -11.39 -8.29 -0.77
N PHE A 111 -10.24 -8.31 -0.09
CA PHE A 111 -10.07 -9.07 1.14
C PHE A 111 -9.02 -8.47 2.08
N ALA A 112 -9.34 -8.38 3.37
CA ALA A 112 -8.49 -7.77 4.39
C ALA A 112 -7.82 -8.84 5.26
N VAL A 113 -6.65 -9.31 4.82
CA VAL A 113 -6.00 -10.54 5.33
C VAL A 113 -5.66 -10.44 6.82
N ILE A 114 -5.22 -9.26 7.27
CA ILE A 114 -4.74 -9.04 8.63
C ILE A 114 -5.65 -8.13 9.46
N LYS A 115 -6.92 -7.94 9.04
CA LYS A 115 -7.88 -7.05 9.70
C LYS A 115 -8.12 -7.37 11.18
N ASP A 116 -8.01 -8.64 11.58
CA ASP A 116 -8.21 -9.08 12.97
C ASP A 116 -6.90 -9.36 13.72
N ILE A 117 -5.76 -8.95 13.16
CA ILE A 117 -4.44 -9.13 13.75
C ILE A 117 -3.96 -7.80 14.35
N ALA A 118 -3.75 -7.73 15.66
CA ALA A 118 -3.19 -6.54 16.30
C ALA A 118 -1.74 -6.29 15.85
N LYS A 119 -1.30 -5.02 15.84
CA LYS A 119 0.03 -4.64 15.36
C LYS A 119 1.17 -5.43 16.01
N THR A 120 1.08 -5.67 17.32
CA THR A 120 2.07 -6.49 18.06
C THR A 120 2.11 -7.93 17.59
N LEU A 121 0.98 -8.50 17.20
CA LEU A 121 0.90 -9.85 16.65
C LEU A 121 1.44 -9.90 15.20
N VAL A 122 1.28 -8.83 14.41
CA VAL A 122 1.92 -8.73 13.08
C VAL A 122 3.43 -8.94 13.19
N TYR A 123 4.11 -8.20 14.08
CA TYR A 123 5.56 -8.35 14.28
C TYR A 123 5.96 -9.77 14.72
N ARG A 124 5.19 -10.38 15.64
CA ARG A 124 5.43 -11.76 16.08
C ARG A 124 5.27 -12.78 14.95
N LEU A 125 4.27 -12.57 14.08
CA LEU A 125 4.06 -13.43 12.91
C LEU A 125 5.15 -13.27 11.86
N CYS A 126 5.66 -12.05 11.64
CA CYS A 126 6.82 -11.82 10.78
C CYS A 126 8.07 -12.55 11.30
N ALA A 127 8.36 -12.42 12.61
CA ALA A 127 9.47 -13.11 13.24
C ALA A 127 9.34 -14.64 13.13
N TYR A 128 8.15 -15.18 13.41
CA TYR A 128 7.86 -16.61 13.23
C TYR A 128 8.02 -17.05 11.77
N ARG A 129 7.50 -16.29 10.79
CA ARG A 129 7.64 -16.62 9.37
C ARG A 129 9.10 -16.67 8.95
N ASN A 130 9.94 -15.75 9.44
CA ASN A 130 11.38 -15.74 9.13
C ASN A 130 12.15 -16.93 9.72
N GLN A 131 11.66 -17.59 10.78
CA GLN A 131 12.26 -18.84 11.28
C GLN A 131 12.11 -20.02 10.30
N ILE A 132 11.11 -19.96 9.40
CA ILE A 132 10.89 -20.98 8.37
C ILE A 132 11.78 -20.70 7.15
N SER A 133 11.85 -19.44 6.75
CA SER A 133 12.69 -18.95 5.64
C SER A 133 12.78 -17.44 5.74
N GLU A 134 13.98 -16.89 5.73
CA GLU A 134 14.21 -15.47 5.95
C GLU A 134 13.82 -14.65 4.71
N VAL A 135 12.62 -14.07 4.72
CA VAL A 135 12.06 -13.35 3.56
C VAL A 135 11.66 -11.92 3.86
N ILE A 136 11.44 -11.57 5.13
CA ILE A 136 11.10 -10.22 5.56
C ILE A 136 12.40 -9.55 6.04
N PRO A 137 12.90 -8.50 5.35
CA PRO A 137 14.09 -7.78 5.78
C PRO A 137 13.92 -7.06 7.11
#